data_AF-A0A924LEG4-F1
#
_entry.id   AF-A0A924LEG4-F1
#
_cell.length_a   1.000
_cell.length_b   1.000
_cell.length_c   1.000
_cell.angle_alpha   90.00
_cell.angle_beta   90.00
_cell.angle_gamma   90.00
#
_symmetry.space_group_name_H-M   'P 1'
#
loop_
_entity.id
_entity.type
_entity.pdbx_description
1 polymer ?
#
loop_
_entity_poly.entity_id
_entity_poly.type
_entity_poly.pdbx_seq_one_letter_code
_entity_poly.pdbx_strand_id
1 'polypeptide(L)'
;RGDSPNTHDVLTGSTPEGRAFPAGTDMSCKNWTSGTAGSAMVGHSDRTGFDESAPAKSWNSSHPSRGPGGGCTQDDLKSTGGAGLYYCMATN
;
A
#
# COMPACT_ATOMS: atom_id res chain seq x y z
N ARG A 1 4.44 -3.15 -12.31
CA ARG A 1 4.44 -2.54 -13.68
C ARG A 1 4.52 -3.64 -14.72
N GLY A 2 3.56 -3.70 -15.66
CA GLY A 2 3.53 -4.72 -16.72
C GLY A 2 2.09 -5.10 -17.08
N ASP A 3 1.20 -5.05 -16.10
CA ASP A 3 -0.21 -5.38 -16.27
C ASP A 3 -1.04 -4.17 -16.73
N SER A 4 -2.14 -4.45 -17.45
CA SER A 4 -3.17 -3.49 -17.82
C SER A 4 -4.56 -4.05 -17.48
N PRO A 5 -5.22 -3.55 -16.41
CA PRO A 5 -4.76 -2.48 -15.51
C PRO A 5 -3.58 -2.90 -14.62
N ASN A 6 -2.75 -1.94 -14.19
CA ASN A 6 -1.66 -2.19 -13.25
C ASN A 6 -2.25 -2.47 -11.85
N THR A 7 -1.99 -3.64 -11.30
CA THR A 7 -2.50 -4.08 -9.99
C THR A 7 -1.40 -4.65 -9.10
N HIS A 8 -0.18 -4.11 -9.19
CA HIS A 8 0.95 -4.62 -8.42
C HIS A 8 1.04 -4.07 -7.00
N ASP A 9 0.45 -2.89 -6.72
CA ASP A 9 0.37 -2.37 -5.36
C ASP A 9 -0.70 -3.13 -4.57
N VAL A 10 -0.31 -3.62 -3.40
CA VAL A 10 -1.19 -4.30 -2.45
C VAL A 10 -1.17 -3.56 -1.12
N LEU A 11 -2.37 -3.27 -0.60
CA LEU A 11 -2.56 -2.67 0.72
C LEU A 11 -2.03 -3.60 1.81
N THR A 12 -1.13 -3.09 2.64
CA THR A 12 -0.54 -3.84 3.76
C THR A 12 -0.69 -3.11 5.08
N GLY A 13 -0.45 -1.80 5.09
CA GLY A 13 -0.38 -1.00 6.30
C GLY A 13 0.67 -1.44 7.30
N SER A 14 1.76 -2.04 6.81
CA SER A 14 2.83 -2.60 7.63
C SER A 14 4.16 -1.90 7.43
N THR A 15 4.99 -1.86 8.48
CA THR A 15 6.42 -1.57 8.36
C THR A 15 7.13 -2.70 7.60
N PRO A 16 8.39 -2.53 7.16
CA PRO A 16 9.15 -3.59 6.50
C PRO A 16 9.25 -4.89 7.31
N GLU A 17 9.26 -4.78 8.64
CA GLU A 17 9.28 -5.90 9.58
C GLU A 17 7.94 -6.65 9.68
N GLY A 18 6.93 -6.25 8.91
CA GLY A 18 5.59 -6.84 8.94
C GLY A 18 4.79 -6.47 10.19
N ARG A 19 5.11 -5.33 10.82
CA ARG A 19 4.40 -4.83 12.01
C ARG A 19 3.44 -3.72 11.62
N ALA A 20 2.39 -3.54 12.43
CA ALA A 20 1.61 -2.32 12.36
C ALA A 20 2.50 -1.10 12.65
N PHE A 21 2.20 0.03 12.01
CA PHE A 21 2.86 1.29 12.34
C PHE A 21 2.57 1.72 13.79
N PRO A 22 3.51 2.45 14.44
CA PRO A 22 3.30 2.96 15.79
C PRO A 22 2.05 3.85 15.89
N ALA A 23 1.49 3.94 17.11
CA ALA A 23 0.38 4.84 17.39
C ALA A 23 0.72 6.28 16.98
N GLY A 24 -0.25 6.97 16.36
CA GLY A 24 -0.08 8.31 15.80
C GLY A 24 0.37 8.35 14.33
N THR A 25 0.85 7.23 13.78
CA THR A 25 1.18 7.08 12.36
C THR A 25 0.26 6.06 11.72
N ASP A 26 -0.88 6.53 11.22
CA ASP A 26 -1.83 5.66 10.52
C ASP A 26 -1.44 5.48 9.05
N MET A 27 -1.09 4.25 8.70
CA MET A 27 -0.82 3.81 7.33
C MET A 27 -1.83 2.74 6.90
N SER A 28 -3.08 2.85 7.34
CA SER A 28 -4.12 1.85 7.09
C SER A 28 -5.44 2.46 6.64
N CYS A 29 -5.45 3.69 6.10
CA CYS A 29 -6.69 4.37 5.73
C CYS A 29 -7.71 4.39 6.87
N LYS A 30 -7.32 4.93 8.03
CA LYS A 30 -8.10 4.97 9.28
C LYS A 30 -8.47 3.60 9.80
N ASN A 31 -7.49 2.74 10.05
CA ASN A 31 -7.71 1.37 10.54
C ASN A 31 -8.68 0.59 9.64
N TRP A 32 -8.52 0.74 8.32
CA TRP A 32 -9.34 0.14 7.26
C TRP A 32 -10.81 0.54 7.28
N THR A 33 -11.16 1.69 7.88
CA THR A 33 -12.55 2.19 7.96
C THR A 33 -12.87 3.31 6.97
N SER A 34 -11.87 3.82 6.23
CA SER A 34 -12.03 4.97 5.35
C SER A 34 -11.69 4.65 3.90
N GLY A 35 -12.61 4.99 2.99
CA GLY A 35 -12.39 4.95 1.55
C GLY A 35 -12.06 6.30 0.92
N THR A 36 -11.86 7.36 1.70
CA THR A 36 -11.73 8.74 1.18
C THR A 36 -10.77 9.63 1.97
N ALA A 37 -10.07 9.07 2.96
CA ALA A 37 -9.17 9.84 3.81
C ALA A 37 -8.14 8.94 4.46
N GLY A 38 -6.90 9.41 4.50
CA GLY A 38 -5.78 8.76 5.15
C GLY A 38 -4.67 8.44 4.14
N SER A 39 -3.94 7.39 4.41
CA SER A 39 -3.03 6.75 3.49
C SER A 39 -2.85 5.32 3.94
N ALA A 40 -2.62 4.40 3.02
CA ALA A 40 -2.20 3.04 3.35
C ALA A 40 -0.75 2.83 2.95
N MET A 41 0.04 2.13 3.75
CA MET A 41 1.30 1.59 3.23
C MET A 41 0.95 0.46 2.26
N VAL A 42 1.58 0.47 1.08
CA VAL A 42 1.46 -0.60 0.09
C VAL A 42 2.79 -1.33 -0.05
N GLY A 43 2.73 -2.56 -0.53
CA GLY A 43 3.89 -3.28 -1.05
C GLY A 43 3.66 -3.74 -2.49
N HIS A 44 4.72 -4.11 -3.19
CA HIS A 44 4.65 -4.61 -4.55
C HIS A 44 4.55 -6.13 -4.57
N SER A 45 3.44 -6.69 -5.07
CA SER A 45 3.26 -8.14 -5.21
C SER A 45 4.28 -8.77 -6.17
N ASP A 46 4.73 -8.00 -7.16
CA ASP A 46 5.76 -8.37 -8.15
C ASP A 46 7.19 -8.07 -7.68
N ARG A 47 7.35 -7.49 -6.48
CA ARG A 47 8.62 -7.02 -5.92
C ARG A 47 9.42 -6.16 -6.90
N THR A 48 8.75 -5.39 -7.75
CA THR A 48 9.38 -4.59 -8.80
C THR A 48 9.04 -3.11 -8.62
N GLY A 49 10.06 -2.26 -8.61
CA GLY A 49 9.92 -0.82 -8.57
C GLY A 49 10.81 -0.12 -9.60
N PHE A 50 11.01 1.18 -9.42
CA PHE A 50 11.79 2.01 -10.33
C PHE A 50 13.30 1.78 -10.26
N ASP A 51 13.76 1.24 -9.13
CA ASP A 51 15.16 0.98 -8.84
C ASP A 51 15.31 -0.30 -7.99
N GLU A 52 16.53 -0.57 -7.57
CA GLU A 52 16.92 -1.74 -6.78
C GLU A 52 16.92 -1.46 -5.26
N SER A 53 16.32 -0.36 -4.81
CA SER A 53 16.23 -0.04 -3.38
C SER A 53 15.34 -1.04 -2.64
N ALA A 54 15.60 -1.21 -1.34
CA ALA A 54 14.80 -2.11 -0.50
C ALA A 54 13.29 -1.78 -0.54
N PRO A 55 12.83 -0.51 -0.48
CA PRO A 55 11.41 -0.18 -0.64
C PRO A 55 10.86 -0.55 -2.02
N ALA A 56 11.61 -0.27 -3.11
CA ALA A 56 11.17 -0.59 -4.47
C ALA A 56 10.95 -2.10 -4.71
N LYS A 57 11.68 -2.95 -3.99
CA LYS A 57 11.55 -4.42 -4.04
C LYS A 57 10.77 -5.02 -2.88
N SER A 58 10.20 -4.17 -2.00
CA SER A 58 9.46 -4.62 -0.84
C SER A 58 8.10 -5.19 -1.25
N TRP A 59 7.71 -6.30 -0.62
CA TRP A 59 6.39 -6.90 -0.84
C TRP A 59 5.34 -6.34 0.13
N ASN A 60 5.76 -5.67 1.20
CA ASN A 60 4.88 -5.22 2.28
C ASN A 60 5.04 -3.74 2.71
N SER A 61 6.08 -3.04 2.25
CA SER A 61 6.34 -1.66 2.68
C SER A 61 7.19 -0.91 1.64
N SER A 62 6.57 -0.58 0.50
CA SER A 62 7.20 0.11 -0.62
C SER A 62 6.99 1.62 -0.56
N HIS A 63 5.74 2.07 -0.53
CA HIS A 63 5.40 3.48 -0.40
C HIS A 63 3.97 3.66 0.11
N PRO A 64 3.61 4.86 0.59
CA PRO A 64 2.21 5.18 0.89
C PRO A 64 1.36 5.24 -0.39
N SER A 65 0.08 4.88 -0.29
CA SER A 65 -0.92 5.21 -1.30
C SER A 65 -1.08 6.73 -1.39
N ARG A 66 -1.51 7.23 -2.54
CA ARG A 66 -1.49 8.66 -2.84
C ARG A 66 -2.59 9.04 -3.80
N GLY A 67 -2.99 10.30 -3.76
CA GLY A 67 -3.90 10.89 -4.74
C GLY A 67 -4.75 12.01 -4.14
N PRO A 68 -5.45 12.79 -4.98
CA PRO A 68 -6.20 13.97 -4.57
C PRO A 68 -7.42 13.65 -3.69
N GLY A 69 -7.91 12.40 -3.69
CA GLY A 69 -9.00 11.94 -2.84
C GLY A 69 -8.57 11.55 -1.42
N GLY A 70 -7.35 11.91 -1.00
CA GLY A 70 -6.84 11.54 0.32
C GLY A 70 -6.34 10.10 0.38
N GLY A 71 -5.79 9.57 -0.72
CA GLY A 71 -4.97 8.35 -0.78
C GLY A 71 -5.70 7.02 -0.67
N CYS A 72 -6.99 7.02 -0.36
CA CYS A 72 -7.75 5.80 -0.04
C CYS A 72 -8.96 5.58 -0.95
N THR A 73 -9.24 6.49 -1.89
CA THR A 73 -10.29 6.27 -2.89
C THR A 73 -9.86 5.25 -3.93
N GLN A 74 -10.82 4.62 -4.60
CA GLN A 74 -10.50 3.67 -5.67
C GLN A 74 -9.63 4.30 -6.78
N ASP A 75 -9.85 5.58 -7.10
CA ASP A 75 -9.07 6.27 -8.11
C ASP A 75 -7.66 6.63 -7.62
N ASP A 76 -7.50 6.96 -6.33
CA ASP A 76 -6.18 7.14 -5.72
C ASP A 76 -5.37 5.84 -5.77
N LEU A 77 -6.00 4.70 -5.41
CA LEU A 77 -5.35 3.38 -5.46
C LEU A 77 -4.93 3.00 -6.88
N LYS A 78 -5.76 3.26 -7.90
CA LYS A 78 -5.37 3.09 -9.30
C LYS A 78 -4.20 3.99 -9.69
N SER A 79 -4.16 5.22 -9.18
CA SER A 79 -3.13 6.21 -9.52
C SER A 79 -1.74 5.84 -8.99
N THR A 80 -1.68 5.00 -7.95
CA THR A 80 -0.42 4.47 -7.42
C THR A 80 0.00 3.16 -8.09
N GLY A 81 -0.95 2.36 -8.61
CA GLY A 81 -0.66 1.09 -9.28
C GLY A 81 -1.38 -0.11 -8.66
N GLY A 82 -2.42 0.13 -7.86
CA GLY A 82 -3.19 -0.92 -7.17
C GLY A 82 -4.66 -0.95 -7.56
N ALA A 83 -5.33 -2.00 -7.10
CA ALA A 83 -6.78 -2.19 -7.28
C ALA A 83 -7.55 -2.24 -5.94
N GLY A 84 -6.91 -1.91 -4.82
CA GLY A 84 -7.48 -2.12 -3.48
C GLY A 84 -7.43 -3.56 -3.00
N LEU A 85 -6.49 -4.36 -3.54
CA LEU A 85 -6.16 -5.67 -3.00
C LEU A 85 -5.48 -5.49 -1.65
N TYR A 86 -5.74 -6.40 -0.71
CA TYR A 86 -5.25 -6.35 0.66
C TYR A 86 -4.60 -7.66 1.05
N TYR A 87 -3.45 -7.59 1.74
CA TYR A 87 -2.84 -8.75 2.39
C TYR A 87 -3.30 -8.85 3.84
N CYS A 88 -4.02 -9.92 4.15
CA CYS A 88 -4.28 -10.33 5.53
C CYS A 88 -3.04 -11.04 6.09
N MET A 89 -2.40 -10.46 7.09
CA MET A 89 -1.29 -11.10 7.79
C MET A 89 -1.83 -11.87 9.00
N ALA A 90 -1.53 -13.15 9.09
CA ALA A 90 -1.93 -13.97 10.23
C ALA A 90 -1.11 -13.60 11.47
N THR A 91 -1.74 -13.59 12.64
CA THR A 91 -1.04 -13.51 13.93
C THR A 91 -0.45 -14.87 14.29
N ASN A 92 0.76 -14.90 14.86
CA ASN A 92 1.41 -16.11 15.39
C ASN A 92 1.04 -16.32 16.86
#